data_AF-A0A7W1GQV1-F1
#
_entry.id   AF-A0A7W1GQV1-F1
#
_cell.length_a   1.000
_cell.length_b   1.000
_cell.length_c   1.000
_cell.angle_alpha   90.00
_cell.angle_beta   90.00
_cell.angle_gamma   90.00
#
_symmetry.space_group_name_H-M   'P 1'
#
loop_
_entity.id
_entity.type
_entity.pdbx_description
1 polymer ?
#
loop_
_entity_poly.entity_id
_entity_poly.type
_entity_poly.pdbx_seq_one_letter_code
_entity_poly.pdbx_strand_id
1 'polypeptide(L)'
;MGDTVAAALGLLALLLAAGALAVAVVALRRTAADAQRRARRPVPPDLDAMARVVSDLRTESSRALRHLAVVRYDAFGDMGGHLSWSLAIVDDEGDGVVLTAIHGRSDTRTYAKNVTDWTSSAQLSPEETEAVALARQ
;
A
#
# COMPACT_ATOMS: atom_id res chain seq x y z
N MET A 1 -56.36 -46.09 41.55
CA MET A 1 -56.45 -44.61 41.54
C MET A 1 -55.10 -43.93 41.72
N GLY A 2 -54.11 -44.55 42.38
CA GLY A 2 -52.75 -44.01 42.51
C GLY A 2 -51.93 -43.98 41.21
N ASP A 3 -52.00 -45.04 40.40
CA ASP A 3 -51.14 -45.18 39.21
C ASP A 3 -51.46 -44.19 38.08
N THR A 4 -52.75 -43.86 37.90
CA THR A 4 -53.22 -42.87 36.92
C THR A 4 -52.80 -41.44 37.29
N VAL A 5 -52.74 -41.13 38.59
CA VAL A 5 -52.28 -39.82 39.09
C VAL A 5 -50.76 -39.70 38.92
N ALA A 6 -50.01 -40.76 39.21
CA ALA A 6 -48.56 -40.79 38.99
C ALA A 6 -48.20 -40.62 37.50
N ALA A 7 -48.93 -41.31 36.59
CA ALA A 7 -48.73 -41.17 35.15
C ALA A 7 -49.05 -39.74 34.64
N ALA A 8 -50.14 -39.13 35.14
CA ALA A 8 -50.51 -37.76 34.77
C ALA A 8 -49.48 -36.72 35.25
N LEU A 9 -48.95 -36.87 36.47
CA LEU A 9 -47.89 -36.01 37.01
C LEU A 9 -46.57 -36.17 36.23
N GLY A 10 -46.22 -37.41 35.84
CA GLY A 10 -45.04 -37.67 34.99
C GLY A 10 -45.15 -37.02 33.61
N LEU A 11 -46.32 -37.09 32.98
CA LEU A 11 -46.56 -36.43 31.69
C LEU A 11 -46.48 -34.90 31.81
N LEU A 12 -47.06 -34.32 32.86
CA LEU A 12 -46.98 -32.89 33.13
C LEU A 12 -45.52 -32.43 33.35
N ALA A 13 -44.74 -33.21 34.11
CA ALA A 13 -43.32 -32.93 34.33
C ALA A 13 -42.51 -32.98 33.02
N LEU A 14 -42.78 -33.95 32.14
CA LEU A 14 -42.15 -34.05 30.82
C LEU A 14 -42.50 -32.86 29.92
N LEU A 15 -43.77 -32.42 29.93
CA LEU A 15 -44.20 -31.25 29.15
C LEU A 15 -43.53 -29.96 29.65
N LEU A 16 -43.43 -29.78 30.97
CA LEU A 16 -42.72 -28.64 31.56
C LEU A 16 -41.23 -28.65 31.24
N ALA A 17 -40.58 -29.82 31.31
CA ALA A 17 -39.18 -29.98 30.96
C ALA A 17 -38.93 -29.69 29.47
N ALA A 18 -39.79 -30.18 28.58
CA ALA A 18 -39.70 -29.91 27.15
C ALA A 18 -39.91 -28.42 26.83
N GLY A 19 -40.87 -27.77 27.51
CA GLY A 19 -41.09 -26.33 27.40
C GLY A 19 -39.88 -25.52 27.87
N ALA A 20 -39.30 -25.87 29.03
CA ALA A 20 -38.11 -25.23 29.56
C ALA A 20 -36.90 -25.40 28.63
N LEU A 21 -36.71 -26.59 28.06
CA LEU A 21 -35.65 -26.87 27.10
C LEU A 21 -35.83 -26.05 25.81
N ALA A 22 -37.06 -25.97 25.29
CA ALA A 22 -37.36 -25.15 24.11
C ALA A 22 -37.05 -23.67 24.36
N VAL A 23 -37.44 -23.13 25.53
CA VAL A 23 -37.12 -21.75 25.92
C VAL A 23 -35.62 -21.53 26.04
N ALA A 24 -34.88 -22.45 26.65
CA ALA A 24 -33.43 -22.37 26.78
C ALA A 24 -32.73 -22.39 25.41
N VAL A 25 -33.17 -23.26 24.50
CA VAL A 25 -32.63 -23.32 23.13
C VAL A 25 -32.93 -22.02 22.37
N VAL A 26 -34.13 -21.46 22.51
CA VAL A 26 -34.48 -20.17 21.89
C VAL A 26 -33.65 -19.03 22.47
N ALA A 27 -33.45 -19.00 23.79
CA ALA A 27 -32.62 -18.00 24.46
C ALA A 27 -31.16 -18.07 23.99
N LEU A 28 -30.59 -19.28 23.92
CA LEU A 28 -29.23 -19.50 23.41
C LEU A 28 -29.08 -19.12 21.94
N ARG A 29 -30.09 -19.42 21.11
CA ARG A 29 -30.09 -19.01 19.70
C ARG A 29 -30.19 -17.49 19.55
N ARG A 30 -30.97 -16.82 20.40
CA ARG A 30 -31.06 -15.35 20.42
C ARG A 30 -29.76 -14.70 20.85
N THR A 31 -29.13 -15.17 21.92
CA THR A 31 -27.84 -14.62 22.39
C THR A 31 -26.71 -14.86 21.41
N ALA A 32 -26.67 -16.03 20.74
CA ALA A 32 -25.71 -16.32 19.68
C ALA A 32 -25.93 -15.41 18.45
N ALA A 33 -27.19 -15.20 18.04
CA ALA A 33 -27.52 -14.28 16.96
C ALA A 33 -27.14 -12.82 17.27
N ASP A 34 -27.36 -12.38 18.51
CA ASP A 34 -27.00 -11.03 18.96
C ASP A 34 -25.48 -10.85 19.07
N ALA A 35 -24.74 -11.87 19.54
CA ALA A 35 -23.28 -11.86 19.56
C ALA A 35 -22.71 -11.73 18.13
N GLN A 36 -23.28 -12.45 17.17
CA GLN A 36 -22.88 -12.37 15.78
C GLN A 36 -23.23 -11.03 15.13
N ARG A 37 -24.36 -10.41 15.50
CA ARG A 37 -24.72 -9.04 15.08
C ARG A 37 -23.75 -7.99 15.63
N ARG A 38 -23.30 -8.14 16.89
CA ARG A 38 -22.28 -7.25 17.50
C ARG A 38 -20.91 -7.40 16.84
N ALA A 39 -20.52 -8.63 16.47
CA ALA A 39 -19.29 -8.88 15.72
C ALA A 39 -19.35 -8.33 14.28
N ARG A 40 -20.56 -8.24 13.70
CA ARG A 40 -20.82 -7.61 12.39
C ARG A 40 -21.09 -6.11 12.47
N ARG A 41 -20.78 -5.44 13.60
CA ARG A 41 -20.91 -3.99 13.66
C ARG A 41 -20.06 -3.40 12.52
N PRO A 42 -20.65 -2.63 11.60
CA PRO A 42 -19.90 -2.03 10.51
C PRO A 42 -18.74 -1.24 11.10
N VAL A 43 -17.56 -1.38 10.50
CA VAL A 43 -16.46 -0.45 10.76
C VAL A 43 -17.02 0.96 10.52
N PRO A 44 -16.83 1.91 11.46
CA PRO A 44 -17.35 3.26 11.28
C PRO A 44 -16.94 3.78 9.90
N PRO A 45 -17.87 4.34 9.10
CA PRO A 45 -17.63 4.71 7.70
C PRO A 45 -16.43 5.66 7.49
N ASP A 46 -16.01 6.32 8.56
CA ASP A 46 -14.85 7.20 8.63
C ASP A 46 -13.50 6.46 8.46
N LEU A 47 -13.33 5.27 9.06
CA LEU A 47 -12.06 4.54 8.95
C LEU A 47 -11.80 4.01 7.53
N ASP A 48 -12.85 3.53 6.85
CA ASP A 48 -12.76 3.10 5.45
C ASP A 48 -12.51 4.29 4.52
N ALA A 49 -13.07 5.47 4.84
CA ALA A 49 -12.81 6.70 4.09
C ALA A 49 -11.37 7.18 4.28
N MET A 50 -10.86 7.20 5.51
CA MET A 50 -9.47 7.54 5.81
C MET A 50 -8.50 6.57 5.15
N ALA A 51 -8.80 5.27 5.15
CA ALA A 51 -7.96 4.26 4.50
C ALA A 51 -7.85 4.49 2.98
N ARG A 52 -8.96 4.88 2.32
CA ARG A 52 -8.95 5.26 0.90
C ARG A 52 -8.08 6.48 0.66
N VAL A 53 -8.27 7.56 1.43
CA VAL A 53 -7.47 8.78 1.30
C VAL A 53 -5.98 8.49 1.49
N VAL A 54 -5.61 7.70 2.50
CA VAL A 54 -4.21 7.29 2.70
C VAL A 54 -3.68 6.46 1.54
N SER A 55 -4.48 5.56 0.97
CA SER A 55 -4.10 4.76 -0.20
C SER A 55 -3.87 5.63 -1.44
N ASP A 56 -4.76 6.59 -1.68
CA ASP A 56 -4.68 7.49 -2.82
C ASP A 56 -3.44 8.40 -2.69
N LEU A 57 -3.23 8.98 -1.50
CA LEU A 57 -2.04 9.79 -1.21
C LEU A 57 -0.75 8.98 -1.34
N ARG A 58 -0.72 7.71 -0.93
CA ARG A 58 0.44 6.83 -1.13
C ARG A 58 0.73 6.60 -2.61
N THR A 59 -0.30 6.38 -3.41
CA THR A 59 -0.19 6.16 -4.86
C THR A 59 0.28 7.41 -5.58
N GLU A 60 -0.23 8.59 -5.19
CA GLU A 60 0.25 9.86 -5.74
C GLU A 60 1.69 10.15 -5.30
N SER A 61 1.99 9.90 -4.03
CA SER A 61 3.33 10.09 -3.48
C SER A 61 4.37 9.18 -4.13
N SER A 62 4.03 7.95 -4.52
CA SER A 62 4.99 7.03 -5.15
C SER A 62 5.44 7.51 -6.54
N ARG A 63 4.59 8.26 -7.25
CA ARG A 63 4.89 8.88 -8.55
C ARG A 63 5.58 10.25 -8.44
N ALA A 64 5.81 10.73 -7.23
CA ALA A 64 6.53 11.97 -7.03
C ALA A 64 8.02 11.77 -7.34
N LEU A 65 8.54 12.57 -8.28
CA LEU A 65 9.97 12.62 -8.59
C LEU A 65 10.74 13.15 -7.37
N ARG A 66 11.36 12.23 -6.62
CA ARG A 66 11.96 12.54 -5.31
C ARG A 66 13.31 11.89 -5.07
N HIS A 67 13.74 11.03 -5.97
CA HIS A 67 15.07 10.44 -5.98
C HIS A 67 15.94 11.27 -6.92
N LEU A 68 16.92 11.97 -6.35
CA LEU A 68 17.78 12.89 -7.09
C LEU A 68 19.24 12.59 -6.81
N ALA A 69 20.05 12.52 -7.87
CA ALA A 69 21.50 12.44 -7.76
C ALA A 69 22.18 13.16 -8.91
N VAL A 70 23.29 13.84 -8.59
CA VAL A 70 24.11 14.56 -9.56
C VAL A 70 25.52 14.01 -9.55
N VAL A 71 26.01 13.65 -10.73
CA VAL A 71 27.41 13.30 -10.98
C VAL A 71 28.06 14.45 -11.74
N ARG A 72 29.17 14.99 -11.21
CA ARG A 72 29.95 16.05 -11.86
C ARG A 72 31.26 15.49 -12.37
N TYR A 73 31.65 15.90 -13.57
CA TYR A 73 32.81 15.35 -14.26
C TYR A 73 33.43 16.36 -15.24
N ASP A 74 34.63 16.02 -15.72
CA ASP A 74 35.25 16.71 -16.85
C ASP A 74 35.09 15.84 -18.11
N ALA A 75 34.21 16.25 -19.03
CA ALA A 75 33.89 15.48 -20.23
C ALA A 75 35.01 15.49 -21.28
N PHE A 76 35.93 16.47 -21.21
CA PHE A 76 36.99 16.67 -22.19
C PHE A 76 38.40 16.58 -21.58
N GLY A 77 38.50 16.50 -20.24
CA GLY A 77 39.75 16.31 -19.50
C GLY A 77 40.69 17.53 -19.48
N ASP A 78 40.32 18.61 -20.17
CA ASP A 78 41.11 19.81 -20.37
C ASP A 78 40.41 21.09 -19.87
N MET A 79 39.23 20.95 -19.25
CA MET A 79 38.37 22.09 -18.90
C MET A 79 38.54 22.57 -17.46
N GLY A 80 38.98 21.69 -16.54
CA GLY A 80 39.10 22.04 -15.13
C GLY A 80 37.75 22.36 -14.47
N GLY A 81 37.62 22.05 -13.18
CA GLY A 81 36.44 22.47 -12.40
C GLY A 81 35.17 21.62 -12.53
N HIS A 82 35.21 20.46 -13.20
CA HIS A 82 34.09 19.50 -13.29
C HIS A 82 32.74 20.17 -13.62
N LEU A 83 32.75 20.96 -14.69
CA LEU A 83 31.61 21.78 -15.11
C LEU A 83 30.54 21.00 -15.88
N SER A 84 30.87 19.78 -16.34
CA SER A 84 29.88 18.86 -16.93
C SER A 84 29.19 18.07 -15.83
N TRP A 85 27.92 17.72 -16.06
CA TRP A 85 27.12 16.99 -15.07
C TRP A 85 26.03 16.13 -15.69
N SER A 86 25.66 15.07 -14.97
CA SER A 86 24.48 14.24 -15.23
C SER A 86 23.63 14.21 -13.96
N LEU A 87 22.33 14.50 -14.10
CA LEU A 87 21.34 14.59 -13.03
C LEU A 87 20.24 13.58 -13.31
N ALA A 88 20.08 12.59 -12.44
CA ALA A 88 18.93 11.71 -12.43
C ALA A 88 17.83 12.30 -11.55
N ILE A 89 16.60 12.33 -12.06
CA ILE A 89 15.39 12.71 -11.32
C ILE A 89 14.36 11.62 -11.59
N VAL A 90 14.08 10.79 -10.59
CA VAL A 90 13.20 9.62 -10.73
C VAL A 90 12.24 9.49 -9.54
N ASP A 91 11.15 8.75 -9.74
CA ASP A 91 10.18 8.37 -8.71
C ASP A 91 10.53 7.02 -8.06
N ASP A 92 9.65 6.51 -7.19
CA ASP A 92 9.91 5.24 -6.48
C ASP A 92 9.95 4.01 -7.39
N GLU A 93 9.27 4.07 -8.53
CA GLU A 93 9.22 2.98 -9.50
C GLU A 93 10.46 3.01 -10.41
N GLY A 94 11.28 4.06 -10.31
CA GLY A 94 12.46 4.27 -11.14
C GLY A 94 12.13 4.92 -12.48
N ASP A 95 10.95 5.51 -12.59
CA ASP A 95 10.52 6.22 -13.79
C ASP A 95 10.87 7.71 -13.67
N GLY A 96 11.36 8.29 -14.76
CA GLY A 96 11.76 9.70 -14.77
C GLY A 96 12.68 10.06 -15.93
N VAL A 97 13.69 10.88 -15.64
CA VAL A 97 14.60 11.43 -16.66
C VAL A 97 16.01 11.59 -16.12
N VAL A 98 17.00 11.37 -16.99
CA VAL A 98 18.37 11.84 -16.79
C VAL A 98 18.61 13.04 -17.68
N LEU A 99 19.05 14.14 -17.08
CA LEU A 99 19.49 15.35 -17.76
C LEU A 99 21.00 15.43 -17.70
N THR A 100 21.63 15.75 -18.82
CA THR A 100 23.08 15.87 -18.90
C THR A 100 23.46 17.17 -19.55
N ALA A 101 24.42 17.89 -18.97
CA ALA A 101 25.05 19.02 -19.60
C ALA A 101 26.54 18.75 -19.78
N ILE A 102 26.98 18.79 -21.04
CA ILE A 102 28.39 18.67 -21.41
C ILE A 102 28.90 20.08 -21.71
N HIS A 103 29.79 20.57 -20.86
CA HIS A 103 30.36 21.90 -20.95
C HIS A 103 31.66 21.88 -21.76
N GLY A 104 31.65 22.49 -22.94
CA GLY A 104 32.83 22.76 -23.74
C GLY A 104 33.31 24.21 -23.58
N ARG A 105 34.42 24.56 -24.25
CA ARG A 105 35.04 25.91 -24.15
C ARG A 105 34.13 27.04 -24.64
N SER A 106 33.36 26.78 -25.69
CA SER A 106 32.54 27.78 -26.39
C SER A 106 31.04 27.66 -26.12
N ASP A 107 30.59 26.47 -25.70
CA ASP A 107 29.18 26.13 -25.64
C ASP A 107 28.92 24.99 -24.64
N THR A 108 27.67 24.86 -24.24
CA THR A 108 27.18 23.73 -23.44
C THR A 108 26.08 23.04 -24.21
N ARG A 109 26.18 21.71 -24.34
CA ARG A 109 25.12 20.88 -24.92
C ARG A 109 24.38 20.17 -23.81
N THR A 110 23.06 20.20 -23.88
CA THR A 110 22.19 19.52 -22.92
C THR A 110 21.41 18.40 -23.61
N TYR A 111 21.34 17.26 -22.95
CA TYR A 111 20.60 16.08 -23.38
C TYR A 111 19.61 15.66 -22.30
N ALA A 112 18.54 15.00 -22.72
CA ALA A 112 17.56 14.38 -21.84
C ALA A 112 17.27 12.98 -22.34
N LYS A 113 17.32 12.00 -21.44
CA LYS A 113 16.97 10.60 -21.71
C LYS A 113 15.95 10.13 -20.70
N ASN A 114 14.86 9.53 -21.17
CA ASN A 114 13.85 8.96 -20.29
C ASN A 114 14.43 7.75 -19.56
N VAL A 115 14.03 7.59 -18.31
CA VAL A 115 14.29 6.40 -17.50
C VAL A 115 12.96 5.71 -17.23
N THR A 116 12.94 4.40 -17.38
CA THR A 116 11.83 3.52 -17.05
C THR A 116 12.37 2.31 -16.31
N ASP A 117 11.79 2.00 -15.15
CA ASP A 117 12.25 0.91 -14.27
C ASP A 117 13.79 0.95 -14.05
N TRP A 118 14.31 2.11 -13.65
CA TRP A 118 15.74 2.34 -13.39
C TRP A 118 16.68 2.13 -14.60
N THR A 119 16.14 2.02 -15.82
CA THR A 119 16.91 1.81 -17.05
C THR A 119 16.49 2.77 -18.14
N SER A 120 17.26 2.89 -19.23
CA SER A 120 16.86 3.70 -20.39
C SER A 120 16.91 2.86 -21.66
N SER A 121 15.96 3.11 -22.57
CA SER A 121 16.00 2.53 -23.92
C SER A 121 17.11 3.14 -24.78
N ALA A 122 17.54 4.37 -24.45
CA ALA A 122 18.74 4.97 -25.03
C ALA A 122 19.98 4.54 -24.22
N GLN A 123 21.11 4.37 -24.91
CA GLN A 123 22.37 4.07 -24.23
C GLN A 123 22.76 5.23 -23.30
N LEU A 124 22.90 4.93 -22.01
CA LEU A 124 23.41 5.88 -21.03
C LEU A 124 24.95 5.94 -21.07
N SER A 125 25.51 7.12 -20.83
CA SER A 125 26.94 7.28 -20.55
C SER A 125 27.28 6.65 -19.20
N PRO A 126 28.57 6.42 -18.89
CA PRO A 126 28.99 5.98 -17.56
C PRO A 126 28.47 6.88 -16.44
N GLU A 127 28.56 8.20 -16.62
CA GLU A 127 28.16 9.21 -15.62
C GLU A 127 26.64 9.32 -15.49
N GLU A 128 25.89 9.17 -16.59
CA GLU A 128 24.43 9.06 -16.56
C GLU A 128 23.97 7.79 -15.81
N THR A 129 24.65 6.66 -16.06
CA THR A 129 24.39 5.38 -15.38
C THR A 129 24.66 5.50 -13.89
N GLU A 130 25.78 6.12 -13.53
CA GLU A 130 26.14 6.39 -12.14
C GLU A 130 25.11 7.29 -11.45
N ALA A 131 24.63 8.35 -12.12
CA ALA A 131 23.59 9.21 -11.57
C ALA A 131 22.30 8.44 -11.28
N VAL A 132 21.84 7.56 -12.17
CA VAL A 132 20.66 6.70 -11.93
C VAL A 132 20.90 5.73 -10.77
N ALA A 133 22.09 5.15 -10.68
CA ALA A 133 22.45 4.22 -9.61
C ALA A 133 22.54 4.91 -8.23
N LEU A 134 23.01 6.15 -8.17
CA LEU A 134 23.06 6.95 -6.95
C LEU A 134 21.67 7.43 -6.52
N ALA A 135 20.80 7.78 -7.47
CA ALA A 135 19.42 8.16 -7.16
C ALA A 135 18.62 6.99 -6.55
N ARG A 136 19.02 5.74 -6.80
CA ARG A 136 18.35 4.54 -6.29
C ARG A 136 18.58 4.26 -4.79
N GLN A 137 19.58 4.89 -4.18
CA GLN A 137 20.02 4.63 -2.79
C GLN A 137 19.24 5.48 -1.79
#